data_AF-D9PF84-F1
#
_entry.id   AF-D9PF84-F1
#
_cell.length_a   1.000
_cell.length_b   1.000
_cell.length_c   1.000
_cell.angle_alpha   90.00
_cell.angle_beta   90.00
_cell.angle_gamma   90.00
#
_symmetry.space_group_name_H-M   'P 1'
#
loop_
_entity.id
_entity.type
_entity.pdbx_description
1 polymer ?
#
loop_
_entity_poly.entity_id
_entity_poly.type
_entity_poly.pdbx_seq_one_letter_code
_entity_poly.pdbx_strand_id
1 'polypeptide(L)'
;MLNVTLEQVRRARTMTLADDLRMERGLVRHCFHPQHLHRGASQSETVEGIRALAIDKDNAPGWNPVRLEGVDADMVTPYFSSPWPPLTHPLRDLH
;
A
#
# COMPACT_ATOMS: atom_id res chain seq x y z
N MET A 1 -2.19 -4.67 5.78
CA MET A 1 -2.78 -3.47 5.13
C MET A 1 -3.65 -2.58 6.04
N LEU A 2 -4.26 -3.08 7.12
CA LEU A 2 -5.15 -2.29 8.00
C LEU A 2 -4.56 -0.93 8.45
N ASN A 3 -3.36 -0.91 9.01
CA ASN A 3 -2.70 0.33 9.45
C ASN A 3 -2.44 1.32 8.30
N VAL A 4 -2.07 0.81 7.12
CA VAL A 4 -1.87 1.64 5.91
C VAL A 4 -3.21 2.28 5.51
N THR A 5 -4.31 1.51 5.46
CA THR A 5 -5.63 2.06 5.12
C THR A 5 -6.10 3.12 6.13
N LEU A 6 -5.89 2.88 7.44
CA LEU A 6 -6.25 3.86 8.47
C LEU A 6 -5.46 5.17 8.32
N GLU A 7 -4.15 5.07 8.07
CA GLU A 7 -3.29 6.22 7.83
C GLU A 7 -3.68 6.97 6.55
N GLN A 8 -4.04 6.25 5.48
CA GLN A 8 -4.54 6.84 4.25
C GLN A 8 -5.80 7.67 4.50
N VAL A 9 -6.80 7.12 5.18
CA VAL A 9 -8.05 7.84 5.51
C VAL A 9 -7.78 9.09 6.34
N ARG A 10 -6.80 9.04 7.26
CA ARG A 10 -6.41 10.20 8.07
C ARG A 10 -5.75 11.29 7.22
N ARG A 11 -4.85 10.93 6.29
CA ARG A 11 -4.17 11.86 5.38
C ARG A 11 -5.12 12.46 4.35
N ALA A 12 -5.93 11.63 3.71
CA ALA A 12 -6.84 12.01 2.62
C ALA A 12 -7.94 12.98 3.08
N ARG A 13 -8.27 13.00 4.38
CA ARG A 13 -9.36 13.82 4.95
C ARG A 13 -9.30 15.31 4.57
N THR A 14 -8.10 15.84 4.31
CA THR A 14 -7.89 17.25 3.96
C THR A 14 -7.34 17.45 2.55
N MET A 15 -7.33 16.41 1.71
CA MET A 15 -6.79 16.44 0.35
C MET A 15 -7.86 16.78 -0.68
N THR A 16 -7.44 17.32 -1.82
CA THR A 16 -8.25 17.31 -3.03
C THR A 16 -8.33 15.89 -3.59
N LEU A 17 -9.32 15.61 -4.44
CA LEU A 17 -9.42 14.32 -5.13
C LEU A 17 -8.16 14.03 -5.98
N ALA A 18 -7.63 15.05 -6.67
CA ALA A 18 -6.44 14.89 -7.49
C ALA A 18 -5.21 14.49 -6.65
N ASP A 19 -5.05 15.08 -5.46
CA ASP A 19 -3.94 14.76 -4.57
C ASP A 19 -4.09 13.39 -3.92
N ASP A 20 -5.31 13.02 -3.51
CA ASP A 20 -5.61 11.69 -2.98
C ASP A 20 -5.29 10.60 -4.01
N LEU A 21 -5.75 10.76 -5.26
CA LEU A 21 -5.45 9.81 -6.34
C LEU A 21 -3.95 9.72 -6.66
N ARG A 22 -3.18 10.80 -6.53
CA ARG A 22 -1.71 10.76 -6.64
C ARG A 22 -1.08 9.96 -5.51
N MET A 23 -1.53 10.18 -4.27
CA MET A 23 -1.10 9.40 -3.11
C MET A 23 -1.43 7.90 -3.30
N GLU A 24 -2.67 7.58 -3.68
CA GLU A 24 -3.14 6.21 -3.93
C GLU A 24 -2.31 5.53 -5.01
N ARG A 25 -1.98 6.25 -6.08
CA ARG A 25 -1.15 5.70 -7.17
C ARG A 25 0.21 5.23 -6.65
N GLY A 26 0.80 5.97 -5.72
CA GLY A 26 2.04 5.62 -5.01
C GLY A 26 1.85 4.41 -4.09
N LEU A 27 0.82 4.47 -3.24
CA LEU A 27 0.48 3.41 -2.28
C LEU A 27 0.29 2.06 -2.98
N VAL A 28 -0.49 2.01 -4.07
CA VAL A 28 -0.74 0.78 -4.84
C VAL A 28 0.56 0.24 -5.44
N ARG A 29 1.51 1.08 -5.83
CA ARG A 29 2.81 0.60 -6.32
C ARG A 29 3.58 -0.13 -5.21
N HIS A 30 3.58 0.41 -3.98
CA HIS A 30 4.22 -0.25 -2.83
C HIS A 30 3.57 -1.58 -2.47
N CYS A 31 2.26 -1.74 -2.69
CA CYS A 31 1.55 -3.01 -2.50
C CYS A 31 2.12 -4.17 -3.34
N PHE A 32 2.62 -3.89 -4.54
CA PHE A 32 3.21 -4.91 -5.43
C PHE A 32 4.74 -4.88 -5.46
N HIS A 33 5.35 -3.83 -4.91
CA HIS A 33 6.81 -3.67 -4.85
C HIS A 33 7.27 -3.23 -3.45
N PRO A 34 7.07 -4.04 -2.39
CA PRO A 34 7.35 -3.68 -1.00
C PRO A 34 8.86 -3.75 -0.67
N GLN A 35 9.69 -3.06 -1.45
CA GLN A 35 11.15 -3.05 -1.32
C GLN A 35 11.60 -2.50 0.03
N HIS A 36 10.86 -1.52 0.57
CA HIS A 36 11.10 -0.96 1.91
C HIS A 36 10.89 -1.96 3.04
N LEU A 37 10.17 -3.06 2.79
CA LEU A 37 9.99 -4.16 3.74
C LEU A 37 11.02 -5.28 3.53
N HIS A 38 11.97 -5.12 2.61
CA HIS A 38 12.89 -6.17 2.17
C HIS A 38 12.18 -7.44 1.65
N ARG A 39 11.05 -7.24 0.95
CA ARG A 39 10.20 -8.33 0.46
C ARG A 39 10.05 -8.30 -1.05
N GLY A 40 9.91 -9.48 -1.64
CA GLY A 40 9.49 -9.63 -3.04
C GLY A 40 7.97 -9.43 -3.19
N ALA A 41 7.51 -9.26 -4.43
CA ALA A 41 6.09 -9.10 -4.74
C ALA A 41 5.23 -10.26 -4.19
N SER A 42 5.71 -11.50 -4.30
CA SER A 42 5.02 -12.69 -3.78
C SER A 42 4.89 -12.74 -2.26
N GLN A 43 5.63 -11.91 -1.53
CA GLN A 43 5.60 -11.83 -0.07
C GLN A 43 4.82 -10.59 0.41
N SER A 44 4.09 -9.92 -0.48
CA SER A 44 3.26 -8.78 -0.13
C SER A 44 1.88 -9.22 0.36
N GLU A 45 1.32 -8.44 1.29
CA GLU A 45 -0.04 -8.63 1.79
C GLU A 45 -1.08 -8.58 0.66
N THR A 46 -0.83 -7.82 -0.39
CA THR A 46 -1.74 -7.73 -1.53
C THR A 46 -1.77 -9.02 -2.33
N VAL A 47 -0.60 -9.60 -2.62
CA VAL A 47 -0.53 -10.88 -3.33
C VAL A 47 -1.08 -12.02 -2.49
N GLU A 48 -0.78 -12.04 -1.18
CA GLU A 48 -1.31 -13.06 -0.27
C GLU A 48 -2.83 -12.98 -0.15
N GLY A 49 -3.40 -11.77 -0.08
CA GLY A 49 -4.85 -11.59 -0.06
C GLY A 49 -5.51 -12.06 -1.36
N ILE A 50 -4.90 -11.76 -2.51
CA ILE A 50 -5.37 -12.28 -3.80
C ILE A 50 -5.32 -13.81 -3.83
N ARG A 51 -4.21 -14.39 -3.36
CA ARG A 51 -4.04 -15.85 -3.28
C ARG A 51 -5.17 -16.47 -2.45
N ALA A 52 -5.33 -16.04 -1.20
CA ALA A 52 -6.29 -16.61 -0.27
C ALA A 52 -7.76 -16.42 -0.68
N LEU A 53 -8.11 -15.25 -1.22
CA LEU A 53 -9.49 -14.90 -1.55
C LEU A 53 -9.92 -15.33 -2.96
N ALA A 54 -9.07 -15.10 -3.96
CA ALA A 54 -9.47 -15.17 -5.37
C ALA A 54 -8.87 -16.38 -6.11
N ILE A 55 -7.62 -16.77 -5.79
CA ILE A 55 -6.94 -17.87 -6.46
C ILE A 55 -7.33 -19.19 -5.80
N ASP A 56 -6.79 -19.45 -4.61
CA ASP A 56 -6.95 -20.71 -3.89
C ASP A 56 -8.32 -20.79 -3.19
N LYS A 57 -8.89 -19.63 -2.85
CA LYS A 57 -10.21 -19.50 -2.19
C LYS A 57 -10.29 -20.25 -0.86
N ASP A 58 -9.16 -20.37 -0.17
CA ASP A 58 -9.06 -21.04 1.13
C ASP A 58 -9.54 -20.15 2.29
N ASN A 59 -9.67 -18.84 2.07
CA ASN A 59 -9.99 -17.85 3.11
C ASN A 59 -9.00 -17.89 4.31
N ALA A 60 -7.78 -18.36 4.09
CA ALA A 60 -6.76 -18.56 5.11
C ALA A 60 -5.46 -17.83 4.76
N PRO A 61 -5.44 -16.50 4.79
CA PRO A 61 -4.26 -15.73 4.43
C PRO A 61 -3.14 -15.84 5.49
N GLY A 62 -1.92 -16.10 5.04
CA GLY A 62 -0.69 -16.13 5.82
C GLY A 62 -0.02 -14.75 5.91
N TRP A 63 -0.69 -13.79 6.57
CA TRP A 63 -0.19 -12.42 6.72
C TRP A 63 1.19 -12.34 7.38
N ASN A 64 1.98 -11.36 6.97
CA ASN A 64 3.27 -11.06 7.56
C ASN A 64 3.39 -9.55 7.84
N PRO A 65 3.39 -9.09 9.09
CA PRO A 65 3.32 -9.87 10.32
C PRO A 65 1.92 -10.47 10.56
N VAL A 66 1.86 -11.60 11.25
CA VAL A 66 0.61 -12.34 11.54
C VAL A 66 -0.30 -11.54 12.48
N ARG A 67 0.29 -10.73 13.37
CA ARG A 67 -0.43 -9.97 14.39
C ARG A 67 -0.24 -8.48 14.21
N LEU A 68 -1.25 -7.72 14.60
CA LEU A 68 -1.26 -6.26 14.48
C LEU A 68 -0.12 -5.60 15.28
N GLU A 69 0.22 -6.15 16.44
CA GLU A 69 1.28 -5.63 17.30
C GLU A 69 2.68 -5.73 16.66
N GLY A 70 2.84 -6.57 15.63
CA GLY A 70 4.08 -6.68 14.87
C GLY A 70 4.23 -5.66 13.75
N VAL A 71 3.23 -4.80 13.52
CA VAL A 71 3.29 -3.77 12.47
C VAL A 71 3.89 -2.48 13.04
N ASP A 72 5.13 -2.19 12.65
CA ASP A 72 5.82 -0.95 13.01
C ASP A 72 5.40 0.23 12.12
N ALA A 73 5.46 1.46 12.64
CA ALA A 73 5.27 2.69 11.89
C ALA A 73 6.25 2.80 10.70
N ASP A 74 7.47 2.26 10.83
CA ASP A 74 8.47 2.24 9.75
C ASP A 74 8.06 1.31 8.59
N MET A 75 7.19 0.34 8.84
CA MET A 75 6.60 -0.49 7.78
C MET A 75 5.51 0.25 6.99
N VAL A 76 4.83 1.19 7.65
CA VAL A 76 3.64 1.89 7.12
C VAL A 76 4.03 3.19 6.42
N THR A 77 4.88 4.00 7.05
CA THR A 77 5.23 5.35 6.58
C THR A 77 5.71 5.37 5.12
N PRO A 78 6.55 4.43 4.64
CA PRO A 78 7.05 4.45 3.27
C PRO A 78 5.97 4.24 2.19
N TYR A 79 4.81 3.65 2.51
CA TYR A 79 3.69 3.52 1.56
C TYR A 79 3.19 4.87 1.03
N PHE A 80 3.44 5.95 1.77
CA PHE A 80 3.02 7.31 1.42
C PHE A 80 4.15 8.14 0.80
N SER A 81 5.33 7.56 0.60
CA SER A 81 6.40 8.19 -0.17
C SER A 81 6.18 7.90 -1.66
N SER A 82 6.00 8.95 -2.46
CA SER A 82 5.83 8.78 -3.91
C SER A 82 7.08 8.17 -4.53
N PRO A 83 6.96 7.07 -5.30
CA PRO A 83 8.07 6.51 -6.05
C PRO A 83 8.37 7.30 -7.34
N TRP A 84 7.58 8.34 -7.64
CA TRP A 84 7.80 9.23 -8.78
C TRP A 84 8.12 10.66 -8.32
N PRO A 85 9.15 11.27 -8.91
CA PRO A 85 9.30 12.72 -8.92
C PRO A 85 8.04 13.42 -9.49
N PRO A 86 7.71 14.65 -9.05
CA PRO A 86 6.51 15.36 -9.50
C PRO A 86 6.35 15.45 -11.03
N LEU A 87 7.46 15.71 -11.75
CA LEU A 87 7.45 15.87 -13.21
C LEU A 87 7.18 14.57 -13.98
N THR A 88 7.43 13.42 -13.36
CA THR A 88 7.26 12.08 -13.94
C THR A 88 6.13 11.30 -13.29
N HIS A 89 5.33 11.95 -12.43
CA HIS A 89 4.18 11.32 -11.81
C HIS A 89 3.13 10.95 -12.89
N PRO A 90 2.60 9.71 -12.91
CA PRO A 90 1.64 9.28 -13.92
C PRO A 90 0.36 10.12 -13.99
N LEU A 91 0.01 10.74 -12.86
CA LEU A 91 -1.16 11.61 -12.70
C LEU A 91 -0.76 13.08 -12.51
N ARG A 92 0.37 13.54 -13.08
CA ARG A 92 0.82 14.93 -12.91
C ARG A 92 -0.20 15.94 -13.45
N ASP A 93 -0.85 15.62 -14.57
CA ASP A 93 -1.78 16.51 -15.29
C ASP A 93 -3.25 16.34 -14.81
N LEU A 94 -3.47 15.66 -13.68
CA LEU A 94 -4.80 15.50 -13.08
C LEU A 94 -5.20 16.78 -12.32
N HIS A 95 -6.38 17.33 -12.60
CA HIS A 95 -6.90 18.56 -11.98
C HIS A 95 -8.09 18.30 -11.07
#